data_AF-A0A936ND36-F1
#
_entry.id   AF-A0A936ND36-F1
#
_cell.length_a   1.000
_cell.length_b   1.000
_cell.length_c   1.000
_cell.angle_alpha   90.00
_cell.angle_beta   90.00
_cell.angle_gamma   90.00
#
_symmetry.space_group_name_H-M   'P 1'
#
loop_
_entity.id
_entity.type
_entity.pdbx_description
1 polymer ?
#
loop_
_entity_poly.entity_id
_entity_poly.type
_entity_poly.pdbx_seq_one_letter_code
_entity_poly.pdbx_strand_id
1 'polypeptide(L)'
;MSAGTVVAILAVFWIVLIVGSIAAALAAATRRNRPVPSRRTTAPVWWLAAPTPSAHLHRRVVRSSRGVQRARAMRRRKGAPTVLDEMAARFEDHAVELDDRIALATTLPRRDRRSELMAVHGRVRRSEDVAAELCRAYAAEPAVPGDGHDPLEQVADDLTALIEARRVVDDISRTAHPGSTPKTTPTGEAGTPSAAEQPTQPTVEAPAQRARLRHRRTQQPQPGA
;
A
#
# COMPACT_ATOMS: atom_id res chain seq x y z
N MET A 1 -51.50 -10.35 -7.84
CA MET A 1 -50.27 -10.88 -7.24
C MET A 1 -50.49 -10.98 -5.73
N SER A 2 -50.21 -12.13 -5.11
CA SER A 2 -50.33 -12.23 -3.65
C SER A 2 -49.20 -11.45 -2.98
N ALA A 3 -49.44 -10.92 -1.77
CA ALA A 3 -48.40 -10.23 -1.00
C ALA A 3 -47.15 -11.13 -0.80
N GLY A 4 -47.35 -12.44 -0.66
CA GLY A 4 -46.25 -13.42 -0.58
C GLY A 4 -45.39 -13.48 -1.85
N THR A 5 -45.97 -13.29 -3.03
CA THR A 5 -45.22 -13.26 -4.30
C THR A 5 -44.31 -12.04 -4.38
N VAL A 6 -44.76 -10.89 -3.91
CA VAL A 6 -43.97 -9.64 -3.90
C VAL A 6 -42.81 -9.74 -2.92
N VAL A 7 -43.04 -10.27 -1.72
CA VAL A 7 -41.99 -10.47 -0.71
C VAL A 7 -40.93 -11.46 -1.21
N ALA A 8 -41.33 -12.56 -1.86
CA ALA A 8 -40.39 -13.52 -2.43
C ALA A 8 -39.51 -12.91 -3.53
N ILE A 9 -40.09 -12.09 -4.42
CA ILE A 9 -39.33 -11.39 -5.47
C ILE A 9 -38.32 -10.42 -4.86
N LEU A 10 -38.73 -9.63 -3.85
CA LEU A 10 -37.84 -8.71 -3.16
C LEU A 10 -36.71 -9.43 -2.43
N ALA A 11 -36.99 -10.56 -1.78
CA ALA A 11 -35.99 -11.37 -1.10
C ALA A 11 -34.95 -11.93 -2.08
N VAL A 12 -35.39 -12.48 -3.22
CA VAL A 12 -34.50 -12.97 -4.28
C VAL A 12 -33.67 -11.83 -4.87
N PHE A 13 -34.28 -10.67 -5.14
CA PHE A 13 -33.57 -9.49 -5.63
C PHE A 13 -32.47 -9.04 -4.68
N TRP A 14 -32.76 -8.96 -3.37
CA TRP A 14 -31.77 -8.64 -2.34
C TRP A 14 -30.63 -9.66 -2.29
N ILE A 15 -30.94 -10.96 -2.35
CA ILE A 15 -29.92 -12.02 -2.37
C ILE A 15 -29.02 -11.85 -3.59
N VAL A 16 -29.59 -11.62 -4.78
CA VAL A 16 -28.82 -11.40 -6.01
C VAL A 16 -27.92 -10.16 -5.89
N LEU A 17 -28.42 -9.06 -5.33
CA LEU A 17 -27.61 -7.86 -5.08
C LEU A 17 -26.46 -8.12 -4.09
N ILE A 18 -26.72 -8.82 -2.99
CA ILE A 18 -25.71 -9.14 -1.98
C ILE A 18 -24.65 -10.05 -2.60
N VAL A 19 -25.04 -11.14 -3.26
CA VAL A 19 -24.10 -12.07 -3.91
C VAL A 19 -23.32 -11.36 -5.01
N GLY A 20 -23.98 -10.53 -5.83
CA GLY A 20 -23.35 -9.76 -6.89
C GLY A 20 -22.33 -8.75 -6.36
N SER A 21 -22.65 -8.05 -5.27
CA SER A 21 -21.74 -7.10 -4.63
C SER A 21 -20.53 -7.79 -3.98
N ILE A 22 -20.73 -8.92 -3.31
CA ILE A 22 -19.64 -9.75 -2.75
C ILE A 22 -18.74 -10.26 -3.88
N ALA A 23 -19.31 -10.78 -4.96
CA ALA A 23 -18.55 -11.27 -6.11
C ALA A 23 -17.74 -10.15 -6.78
N ALA A 24 -18.34 -8.97 -6.98
CA ALA A 24 -17.65 -7.80 -7.51
C ALA A 24 -16.52 -7.32 -6.58
N ALA A 25 -16.76 -7.29 -5.27
CA ALA A 25 -15.75 -6.94 -4.27
C ALA A 25 -14.58 -7.93 -4.29
N LEU A 26 -14.85 -9.23 -4.36
CA LEU A 26 -13.81 -10.27 -4.49
C LEU A 26 -13.05 -10.15 -5.82
N ALA A 27 -13.73 -9.89 -6.93
CA ALA A 27 -13.09 -9.68 -8.22
C ALA A 27 -12.16 -8.44 -8.21
N ALA A 28 -12.59 -7.35 -7.59
CA ALA A 28 -11.76 -6.16 -7.42
C ALA A 28 -10.58 -6.42 -6.48
N ALA A 29 -10.81 -7.13 -5.38
CA ALA A 29 -9.79 -7.49 -4.41
C ALA A 29 -8.72 -8.41 -5.01
N THR A 30 -9.11 -9.41 -5.80
CA THR A 30 -8.18 -10.32 -6.49
C THR A 30 -7.36 -9.64 -7.57
N ARG A 31 -7.92 -8.67 -8.30
CA ARG A 31 -7.16 -7.83 -9.24
C ARG A 31 -6.15 -6.94 -8.52
N ARG A 32 -6.53 -6.41 -7.36
CA ARG A 32 -5.62 -5.66 -6.50
C ARG A 32 -4.53 -6.58 -5.94
N ASN A 33 -4.82 -7.83 -5.62
CA ASN A 33 -3.84 -8.73 -5.00
C ASN A 33 -2.76 -9.26 -5.95
N ARG A 34 -2.64 -8.74 -7.18
CA ARG A 34 -1.66 -9.22 -8.16
C ARG A 34 -0.43 -8.31 -8.15
N PRO A 35 0.80 -8.87 -8.20
CA PRO A 35 2.00 -8.07 -8.40
C PRO A 35 1.96 -7.30 -9.71
N VAL A 36 1.45 -7.94 -10.78
CA VAL A 36 1.28 -7.35 -12.11
C VAL A 36 -0.18 -7.52 -12.54
N PRO A 37 -0.92 -6.43 -12.87
CA PRO A 37 -2.35 -6.52 -13.18
C PRO A 37 -2.70 -7.45 -14.34
N SER A 38 -1.81 -7.52 -15.35
CA SER A 38 -2.01 -8.29 -16.57
C SER A 38 -1.72 -9.79 -16.41
N ARG A 39 -1.02 -10.22 -15.36
CA ARG A 39 -0.66 -11.62 -15.13
C ARG A 39 -1.52 -12.27 -14.05
N ARG A 40 -1.81 -13.55 -14.22
CA ARG A 40 -2.47 -14.35 -13.17
C ARG A 40 -1.41 -14.69 -12.12
N THR A 41 -1.79 -14.61 -10.85
CA THR A 41 -0.98 -15.11 -9.72
C THR A 41 -1.63 -16.36 -9.16
N THR A 42 -0.81 -17.29 -8.68
CA THR A 42 -1.23 -18.48 -7.93
C THR A 42 -1.55 -18.17 -6.46
N ALA A 43 -1.34 -16.93 -6.01
CA ALA A 43 -1.59 -16.51 -4.63
C ALA A 43 -3.08 -16.62 -4.26
N PRO A 44 -3.42 -17.30 -3.15
CA PRO A 44 -4.80 -17.46 -2.74
C PRO A 44 -5.39 -16.15 -2.18
N VAL A 45 -6.67 -15.92 -2.47
CA VAL A 45 -7.38 -14.66 -2.15
C VAL A 45 -7.40 -14.32 -0.66
N TRP A 46 -7.41 -15.35 0.20
CA TRP A 46 -7.46 -15.18 1.65
C TRP A 46 -6.18 -14.56 2.25
N TRP A 47 -5.07 -14.50 1.49
CA TRP A 47 -3.84 -13.79 1.92
C TRP A 47 -4.02 -12.29 2.10
N LEU A 48 -5.06 -11.70 1.52
CA LEU A 48 -5.40 -10.29 1.73
C LEU A 48 -5.68 -9.95 3.20
N ALA A 49 -6.21 -10.91 3.97
CA ALA A 49 -6.56 -10.70 5.37
C ALA A 49 -5.70 -11.56 6.32
N ALA A 50 -5.16 -12.69 5.88
CA ALA A 50 -4.50 -13.61 6.80
C ALA A 50 -3.15 -13.10 7.34
N PRO A 51 -2.89 -13.25 8.65
CA PRO A 51 -1.64 -12.84 9.30
C PRO A 51 -0.57 -13.95 9.21
N THR A 52 -0.40 -14.56 8.02
CA THR A 52 0.60 -15.62 7.83
C THR A 52 1.92 -15.07 7.25
N PRO A 53 3.08 -15.70 7.52
CA PRO A 53 4.36 -15.26 6.96
C PRO A 53 4.35 -15.19 5.42
N SER A 54 3.74 -16.16 4.76
CA SER A 54 3.59 -16.19 3.30
C SER A 54 2.77 -15.00 2.79
N ALA A 55 1.62 -14.72 3.42
CA ALA A 55 0.80 -13.56 3.09
C ALA A 55 1.55 -12.24 3.30
N HIS A 56 2.36 -12.14 4.35
CA HIS A 56 3.19 -10.96 4.60
C HIS A 56 4.25 -10.74 3.50
N LEU A 57 4.95 -11.81 3.08
CA LEU A 57 5.92 -11.74 1.98
C LEU A 57 5.24 -11.37 0.65
N HIS A 58 4.08 -11.96 0.35
CA HIS A 58 3.29 -11.61 -0.82
C HIS A 58 2.93 -10.12 -0.84
N ARG A 59 2.38 -9.58 0.26
CA ARG A 59 2.02 -8.15 0.36
C ARG A 59 3.23 -7.23 0.17
N ARG A 60 4.42 -7.65 0.61
CA ARG A 60 5.68 -6.91 0.38
C ARG A 60 6.04 -6.85 -1.11
N VAL A 61 5.99 -7.98 -1.81
CA VAL A 61 6.24 -8.05 -3.26
C VAL A 61 5.20 -7.23 -4.05
N VAL A 62 3.92 -7.34 -3.70
CA VAL A 62 2.87 -6.53 -4.33
C VAL A 62 3.10 -5.04 -4.09
N ARG A 63 3.54 -4.64 -2.89
CA ARG A 63 3.84 -3.24 -2.56
C ARG A 63 5.02 -2.70 -3.37
N SER A 64 6.11 -3.45 -3.48
CA SER A 64 7.29 -3.03 -4.25
C SER A 64 6.98 -2.94 -5.75
N SER A 65 6.32 -3.95 -6.32
CA SER A 65 5.83 -3.94 -7.72
C SER A 65 4.96 -2.73 -8.02
N ARG A 66 3.99 -2.44 -7.15
CA ARG A 66 3.13 -1.25 -7.31
C ARG A 66 3.91 0.07 -7.18
N GLY A 67 4.93 0.11 -6.34
CA GLY A 67 5.81 1.28 -6.22
C GLY A 67 6.47 1.59 -7.56
N VAL A 68 7.08 0.57 -8.18
CA VAL A 68 7.73 0.70 -9.50
C VAL A 68 6.71 1.07 -10.58
N GLN A 69 5.56 0.40 -10.63
CA GLN A 69 4.50 0.72 -11.59
C GLN A 69 3.99 2.15 -11.46
N ARG A 70 3.84 2.65 -10.22
CA ARG A 70 3.44 4.05 -9.98
C ARG A 70 4.52 5.03 -10.40
N ALA A 71 5.77 4.77 -10.06
CA ALA A 71 6.90 5.60 -10.47
C ALA A 71 6.99 5.67 -12.01
N ARG A 72 6.85 4.52 -12.67
CA ARG A 72 6.78 4.41 -14.13
C ARG A 72 5.57 5.14 -14.73
N ALA A 73 4.41 5.10 -14.07
CA ALA A 73 3.22 5.80 -14.55
C ALA A 73 3.29 7.33 -14.37
N MET A 74 3.99 7.81 -13.34
CA MET A 74 4.20 9.25 -13.09
C MET A 74 5.14 9.88 -14.12
N ARG A 75 6.04 9.09 -14.72
CA ARG A 75 6.81 9.48 -15.89
C ARG A 75 5.86 9.64 -17.09
N ARG A 76 5.31 10.85 -17.26
CA ARG A 76 4.30 11.17 -18.27
C ARG A 76 4.71 10.67 -19.67
N ARG A 77 3.80 9.92 -20.30
CA ARG A 77 3.95 9.27 -21.61
C ARG A 77 4.11 10.29 -22.75
N LYS A 78 5.33 10.78 -22.99
CA LYS A 78 5.74 11.36 -24.27
C LYS A 78 7.19 10.95 -24.55
N GLY A 79 7.41 9.67 -24.84
CA GLY A 79 8.75 9.16 -25.14
C GLY A 79 8.78 7.69 -25.53
N ALA A 80 9.85 7.31 -26.25
CA ALA A 80 10.17 5.91 -26.54
C ALA A 80 10.44 5.13 -25.24
N PRO A 81 10.22 3.79 -25.22
CA PRO A 81 10.58 2.97 -24.08
C PRO A 81 12.07 3.15 -23.74
N THR A 82 12.35 3.36 -22.46
CA THR A 82 13.72 3.57 -21.97
C THR A 82 14.30 2.33 -21.34
N VAL A 83 15.62 2.35 -21.10
CA VAL A 83 16.31 1.30 -20.34
C VAL A 83 15.67 1.09 -18.96
N LEU A 84 15.20 2.16 -18.31
CA LEU A 84 14.46 2.07 -17.05
C LEU A 84 13.13 1.32 -17.20
N ASP A 85 12.41 1.51 -18.31
CA ASP A 85 11.19 0.77 -18.60
C ASP A 85 11.42 -0.72 -18.82
N GLU A 86 12.54 -1.08 -19.46
CA GLU A 86 12.95 -2.49 -19.58
C GLU A 86 13.35 -3.09 -18.24
N MET A 87 14.09 -2.36 -17.41
CA MET A 87 14.44 -2.82 -16.07
C MET A 87 13.20 -2.98 -15.18
N ALA A 88 12.24 -2.06 -15.28
CA ALA A 88 10.95 -2.17 -14.60
C ALA A 88 10.16 -3.41 -15.08
N ALA A 89 10.13 -3.68 -16.38
CA ALA A 89 9.48 -4.88 -16.92
C ALA A 89 10.15 -6.18 -16.43
N ARG A 90 11.49 -6.24 -16.43
CA ARG A 90 12.24 -7.38 -15.86
C ARG A 90 11.99 -7.55 -14.36
N PHE A 91 11.88 -6.45 -13.63
CA PHE A 91 11.53 -6.47 -12.22
C PHE A 91 10.11 -7.01 -11.98
N GLU A 92 9.13 -6.59 -12.78
CA GLU A 92 7.76 -7.11 -12.75
C GLU A 92 7.72 -8.62 -13.01
N ASP A 93 8.51 -9.12 -13.98
CA ASP A 93 8.65 -10.56 -14.24
C ASP A 93 9.20 -11.30 -13.03
N HIS A 94 10.27 -10.77 -12.43
CA HIS A 94 10.88 -11.36 -11.25
C HIS A 94 9.95 -11.34 -10.02
N ALA A 95 9.15 -10.29 -9.87
CA ALA A 95 8.15 -10.19 -8.81
C ALA A 95 7.07 -11.27 -8.92
N VAL A 96 6.64 -11.61 -10.14
CA VAL A 96 5.69 -12.71 -10.38
C VAL A 96 6.32 -14.07 -10.05
N GLU A 97 7.55 -14.33 -10.51
CA GLU A 97 8.26 -15.56 -10.18
C GLU A 97 8.43 -15.74 -8.66
N LEU A 98 8.76 -14.65 -7.96
CA LEU A 98 8.92 -14.66 -6.51
C LEU A 98 7.58 -14.94 -5.81
N ASP A 99 6.49 -14.40 -6.32
CA ASP A 99 5.15 -14.63 -5.80
C ASP A 99 4.70 -16.09 -5.96
N ASP A 100 4.91 -16.67 -7.15
CA ASP A 100 4.62 -18.07 -7.41
C ASP A 100 5.46 -18.99 -6.50
N ARG A 101 6.72 -18.61 -6.21
CA ARG A 101 7.55 -19.35 -5.26
C ARG A 101 7.04 -19.26 -3.82
N ILE A 102 6.48 -18.12 -3.40
CA ILE A 102 5.80 -17.99 -2.10
C ILE A 102 4.57 -18.91 -2.04
N ALA A 103 3.79 -18.96 -3.13
CA ALA A 103 2.63 -19.85 -3.24
C ALA A 103 3.04 -21.33 -3.16
N LEU A 104 4.04 -21.75 -3.92
CA LEU A 104 4.60 -23.11 -3.85
C LEU A 104 5.12 -23.46 -2.46
N ALA A 105 5.78 -22.52 -1.77
CA ALA A 105 6.26 -22.79 -0.41
C ALA A 105 5.13 -23.17 0.56
N THR A 106 3.89 -22.71 0.32
CA THR A 106 2.75 -23.05 1.18
C THR A 106 2.21 -24.46 1.00
N THR A 107 2.51 -25.11 -0.12
CA THR A 107 2.14 -26.52 -0.35
C THR A 107 3.14 -27.49 0.30
N LEU A 108 4.33 -27.02 0.64
CA LEU A 108 5.38 -27.84 1.27
C LEU A 108 5.05 -28.25 2.73
N PRO A 109 5.60 -29.39 3.19
CA PRO A 109 5.59 -29.77 4.61
C PRO A 109 6.19 -28.69 5.51
N ARG A 110 5.79 -28.65 6.79
CA ARG A 110 6.11 -27.54 7.72
C ARG A 110 7.61 -27.26 7.87
N ARG A 111 8.45 -28.30 7.90
CA ARG A 111 9.91 -28.16 8.04
C ARG A 111 10.53 -27.48 6.81
N ASP A 112 10.18 -27.98 5.63
CA ASP A 112 10.73 -27.48 4.36
C ASP A 112 10.16 -26.11 4.01
N ARG A 113 8.88 -25.87 4.31
CA ARG A 113 8.21 -24.58 4.19
C ARG A 113 8.97 -23.48 4.94
N ARG A 114 9.42 -23.75 6.16
CA ARG A 114 10.15 -22.75 6.96
C ARG A 114 11.48 -22.38 6.30
N SER A 115 12.22 -23.38 5.82
CA SER A 115 13.49 -23.17 5.12
C SER A 115 13.28 -22.38 3.83
N GLU A 116 12.31 -22.78 3.03
CA GLU A 116 12.00 -22.14 1.75
C GLU A 116 11.54 -20.68 1.95
N LEU A 117 10.65 -20.42 2.92
CA LEU A 117 10.21 -19.06 3.22
C LEU A 117 11.35 -18.17 3.71
N MET A 118 12.35 -18.70 4.42
CA MET A 118 13.53 -17.92 4.82
C MET A 118 14.42 -17.59 3.61
N ALA A 119 14.63 -18.53 2.70
CA ALA A 119 15.35 -18.28 1.46
C ALA A 119 14.64 -17.23 0.58
N VAL A 120 13.32 -17.35 0.45
CA VAL A 120 12.47 -16.40 -0.27
C VAL A 120 12.47 -15.03 0.39
N HIS A 121 12.45 -14.94 1.73
CA HIS A 121 12.54 -13.67 2.44
C HIS A 121 13.77 -12.85 2.05
N GLY A 122 14.95 -13.48 1.92
CA GLY A 122 16.16 -12.82 1.47
C GLY A 122 16.07 -12.31 0.03
N ARG A 123 15.37 -13.05 -0.85
CA ARG A 123 15.10 -12.61 -2.22
C ARG A 123 14.13 -11.43 -2.28
N VAL A 124 13.06 -11.48 -1.47
CA VAL A 124 12.09 -10.37 -1.34
C VAL A 124 12.81 -9.09 -0.91
N ARG A 125 13.67 -9.16 0.11
CA ARG A 125 14.43 -7.98 0.56
C ARG A 125 15.28 -7.38 -0.56
N ARG A 126 16.04 -8.20 -1.30
CA ARG A 126 16.83 -7.72 -2.45
C ARG A 126 15.95 -7.13 -3.55
N SER A 127 14.79 -7.72 -3.81
CA SER A 127 13.84 -7.19 -4.79
C SER A 127 13.29 -5.82 -4.37
N GLU A 128 13.08 -5.59 -3.07
CA GLU A 128 12.66 -4.29 -2.56
C GLU A 128 13.76 -3.24 -2.71
N ASP A 129 15.02 -3.61 -2.48
CA ASP A 129 16.16 -2.71 -2.69
C ASP A 129 16.24 -2.26 -4.16
N VAL A 130 16.09 -3.20 -5.09
CA VAL A 130 16.03 -2.92 -6.55
C VAL A 130 14.81 -2.05 -6.89
N ALA A 131 13.64 -2.35 -6.32
CA ALA A 131 12.44 -1.54 -6.52
C ALA A 131 12.64 -0.09 -6.03
N ALA A 132 13.27 0.09 -4.87
CA ALA A 132 13.57 1.39 -4.31
C ALA A 132 14.60 2.16 -5.15
N GLU A 133 15.57 1.47 -5.74
CA GLU A 133 16.51 2.05 -6.71
C GLU A 133 15.81 2.47 -7.99
N LEU A 134 14.94 1.63 -8.56
CA LEU A 134 14.13 1.97 -9.73
C LEU A 134 13.22 3.18 -9.47
N CYS A 135 12.52 3.21 -8.35
CA CYS A 135 11.70 4.36 -7.97
C CYS A 135 12.51 5.65 -7.84
N ARG A 136 13.72 5.58 -7.27
CA ARG A 136 14.64 6.72 -7.19
C ARG A 136 15.15 7.13 -8.56
N ALA A 137 15.48 6.19 -9.44
CA ALA A 137 15.91 6.46 -10.80
C ALA A 137 14.81 7.17 -11.60
N TYR A 138 13.56 6.71 -11.49
CA TYR A 138 12.40 7.37 -12.09
C TYR A 138 12.15 8.78 -11.54
N ALA A 139 12.44 9.03 -10.27
CA ALA A 139 12.31 10.36 -9.66
C ALA A 139 13.47 11.31 -10.00
N ALA A 140 14.67 10.76 -10.22
CA ALA A 140 15.88 11.52 -10.54
C ALA A 140 16.01 11.84 -12.03
N GLU A 141 15.30 11.11 -12.89
CA GLU A 141 15.27 11.41 -14.32
C GLU A 141 14.60 12.77 -14.53
N PRO A 142 15.30 13.77 -15.08
CA PRO A 142 14.71 15.08 -15.29
C PRO A 142 13.50 14.92 -16.23
N ALA A 143 12.35 15.44 -15.80
CA ALA A 143 11.20 15.56 -16.67
C ALA A 143 11.66 16.28 -17.92
N VAL A 144 11.73 15.57 -19.05
CA VAL A 144 12.14 16.16 -20.33
C VAL A 144 11.24 17.38 -20.53
N PRO A 145 11.80 18.60 -20.65
CA PRO A 145 11.01 19.82 -20.77
C PRO A 145 10.32 19.82 -22.13
N GLY A 146 9.17 19.16 -22.20
CA GLY A 146 8.35 19.00 -23.40
C GLY A 146 7.07 19.82 -23.38
N ASP A 147 6.62 20.24 -22.21
CA ASP A 147 5.51 21.17 -22.03
C ASP A 147 5.96 22.14 -20.92
N GLY A 148 6.18 23.42 -21.22
CA GLY A 148 6.85 24.41 -20.35
C GLY A 148 6.11 24.81 -19.06
N HIS A 149 5.52 23.86 -18.35
CA HIS A 149 5.04 24.07 -16.99
C HIS A 149 6.18 23.87 -16.00
N ASP A 150 6.37 24.86 -15.14
CA ASP A 150 7.32 24.82 -14.05
C ASP A 150 6.95 23.63 -13.14
N PRO A 151 7.89 22.70 -12.84
CA PRO A 151 7.61 21.60 -11.92
C PRO A 151 7.07 22.07 -10.57
N LEU A 152 7.38 23.30 -10.14
CA LEU A 152 6.82 23.89 -8.92
C LEU A 152 5.35 24.30 -9.08
N GLU A 153 4.96 24.78 -10.26
CA GLU A 153 3.57 25.10 -10.60
C GLU A 153 2.73 23.82 -10.61
N GLN A 154 3.27 22.74 -11.17
CA GLN A 154 2.59 21.45 -11.17
C GLN A 154 2.45 20.84 -9.76
N VAL A 155 3.44 21.02 -8.88
CA VAL A 155 3.33 20.62 -7.47
C VAL A 155 2.29 21.49 -6.73
N ALA A 156 2.19 22.78 -7.05
CA ALA A 156 1.16 23.66 -6.49
C ALA A 156 -0.25 23.24 -6.92
N ASP A 157 -0.43 22.85 -8.18
CA ASP A 157 -1.69 22.32 -8.70
C ASP A 157 -2.08 21.00 -8.02
N ASP A 158 -1.12 20.08 -7.87
CA ASP A 158 -1.34 18.79 -7.22
C ASP A 158 -1.70 18.97 -5.73
N LEU A 159 -1.07 19.93 -5.03
CA LEU A 159 -1.41 20.28 -3.64
C LEU A 159 -2.81 20.88 -3.53
N THR A 160 -3.19 21.73 -4.49
CA THR A 160 -4.53 22.33 -4.54
C THR A 160 -5.59 21.25 -4.74
N ALA A 161 -5.37 20.33 -5.68
CA ALA A 161 -6.25 19.18 -5.92
C ALA A 161 -6.37 18.25 -4.70
N LEU A 162 -5.29 18.04 -3.95
CA LEU A 162 -5.30 17.27 -2.70
C LEU A 162 -6.09 17.94 -1.58
N ILE A 163 -5.97 19.26 -1.44
CA ILE A 163 -6.76 20.04 -0.47
C ILE A 163 -8.25 19.96 -0.81
N GLU A 164 -8.59 20.06 -2.09
CA GLU A 164 -9.98 19.96 -2.57
C GLU A 164 -10.55 18.55 -2.34
N ALA A 165 -9.80 17.51 -2.69
CA ALA A 165 -10.18 16.13 -2.43
C ALA A 165 -10.42 15.87 -0.93
N ARG A 166 -9.61 16.46 -0.05
CA ARG A 166 -9.78 16.35 1.41
C ARG A 166 -11.05 17.03 1.90
N ARG A 167 -11.40 18.20 1.35
CA ARG A 167 -12.68 18.87 1.65
C ARG A 167 -13.89 18.01 1.29
N VAL A 168 -13.87 17.37 0.12
CA VAL A 168 -14.95 16.45 -0.30
C VAL A 168 -15.09 15.28 0.68
N VAL A 169 -13.98 14.71 1.15
CA VAL A 169 -14.01 13.63 2.14
C VAL A 169 -14.57 14.10 3.47
N ASP A 170 -14.21 15.29 3.93
CA ASP A 170 -14.74 15.87 5.17
C ASP A 170 -16.24 16.18 5.07
N ASP A 171 -16.71 16.69 3.93
CA ASP A 171 -18.14 16.95 3.68
C ASP A 171 -18.96 15.65 3.60
N ILE A 172 -18.43 14.61 2.96
CA ILE A 172 -19.04 13.27 2.96
C ILE A 172 -19.09 12.71 4.39
N SER A 173 -18.03 12.87 5.16
CA SER A 173 -17.97 12.39 6.55
C SER A 173 -18.97 13.11 7.46
N ARG A 174 -19.19 14.41 7.23
CA ARG A 174 -20.17 15.25 7.93
C ARG A 174 -21.60 14.91 7.54
N THR A 175 -21.88 14.69 6.25
CA THR A 175 -23.21 14.33 5.76
C THR A 175 -23.58 12.87 6.05
N ALA A 176 -22.59 11.99 6.20
CA ALA A 176 -22.79 10.60 6.62
C ALA A 176 -23.13 10.43 8.11
N HIS A 177 -23.00 11.48 8.94
CA HIS A 177 -23.42 11.49 10.35
C HIS A 177 -24.66 12.39 10.58
N PRO A 178 -25.87 12.03 10.11
CA PRO A 178 -27.10 12.71 10.51
C PRO A 178 -27.49 12.19 11.91
N GLY A 179 -26.84 12.67 12.97
CA GLY A 179 -27.07 12.09 14.30
C GLY A 179 -26.54 12.82 15.53
N SER A 180 -26.04 14.05 15.44
CA SER A 180 -25.80 14.87 16.64
C SER A 180 -26.70 16.09 16.62
N THR A 181 -27.95 15.91 17.04
CA THR A 181 -28.79 17.04 17.44
C THR A 181 -28.14 17.73 18.65
N PRO A 182 -28.02 19.07 18.64
CA PRO A 182 -27.64 19.80 19.83
C PRO A 182 -28.76 19.65 20.86
N LYS A 183 -28.48 18.97 21.98
CA LYS A 183 -29.35 18.94 23.14
C LYS A 183 -29.32 20.34 23.79
N THR A 184 -30.20 21.22 23.34
CA THR A 184 -30.55 22.45 24.05
C THR A 184 -31.17 22.06 25.39
N THR A 185 -30.45 22.33 26.48
CA THR A 185 -31.01 22.34 27.84
C THR A 185 -30.92 23.78 28.33
N PRO A 186 -32.03 24.45 28.70
CA PRO A 186 -31.99 25.80 29.21
C PRO A 186 -31.78 25.83 30.74
N THR A 187 -31.00 26.83 31.16
CA THR A 187 -31.14 27.65 32.38
C THR A 187 -30.94 27.00 33.75
N GLY A 188 -29.93 27.51 34.49
CA GLY A 188 -29.79 27.31 35.94
C GLY A 188 -28.43 27.77 36.51
N GLU A 189 -28.29 29.09 36.64
CA GLU A 189 -27.47 29.90 37.58
C GLU A 189 -26.26 29.35 38.39
N ALA A 190 -25.25 30.24 38.42
CA ALA A 190 -24.42 30.69 39.55
C ALA A 190 -23.21 29.86 40.04
N GLY A 191 -22.02 30.45 39.90
CA GLY A 191 -20.82 30.08 40.66
C GLY A 191 -19.48 30.40 39.98
N THR A 192 -19.04 31.65 40.00
CA THR A 192 -17.69 32.13 39.66
C THR A 192 -16.69 31.79 40.79
N PRO A 193 -15.37 32.04 40.65
CA PRO A 193 -14.35 31.44 39.79
C PRO A 193 -13.30 30.66 40.63
N SER A 194 -12.50 29.77 40.04
CA SER A 194 -11.22 29.39 40.70
C SER A 194 -10.16 28.87 39.75
N ALA A 195 -9.05 29.60 39.76
CA ALA A 195 -7.64 29.18 39.73
C ALA A 195 -7.18 28.14 38.70
N ALA A 196 -6.38 28.66 37.75
CA ALA A 196 -5.03 28.19 37.42
C ALA A 196 -4.74 26.67 37.42
N GLU A 197 -4.49 26.11 36.23
CA GLU A 197 -3.36 25.21 36.00
C GLU A 197 -3.14 24.96 34.49
N GLN A 198 -2.15 25.67 33.93
CA GLN A 198 -1.22 25.11 32.94
C GLN A 198 -0.33 24.06 33.64
N PRO A 199 0.57 23.33 32.95
CA PRO A 199 0.48 22.64 31.65
C PRO A 199 1.04 21.20 31.76
N THR A 200 0.82 20.30 30.80
CA THR A 200 1.87 19.29 30.50
C THR A 200 1.78 18.77 29.07
N GLN A 201 2.72 19.23 28.25
CA GLN A 201 3.09 18.58 26.99
C GLN A 201 3.82 17.27 27.30
N PRO A 202 3.54 16.16 26.61
CA PRO A 202 4.42 15.01 26.64
C PRO A 202 5.67 15.27 25.78
N THR A 203 6.78 15.40 26.50
CA THR A 203 8.18 15.41 26.05
C THR A 203 8.48 14.33 25.02
N VAL A 204 9.15 14.76 23.96
CA VAL A 204 9.85 13.93 22.97
C VAL A 204 11.03 13.23 23.66
N GLU A 205 10.92 11.92 23.89
CA GLU A 205 12.06 11.08 24.28
C GLU A 205 12.59 10.32 23.06
N ALA A 206 13.68 10.84 22.50
CA ALA A 206 14.63 10.05 21.74
C ALA A 206 15.60 9.37 22.72
N PRO A 207 15.98 8.10 22.48
CA PRO A 207 17.32 7.70 22.89
C PRO A 207 18.11 6.90 21.84
N ALA A 208 19.38 7.30 21.81
CA ALA A 208 20.54 6.42 21.77
C ALA A 208 20.99 5.83 20.43
N GLN A 209 21.72 6.68 19.69
CA GLN A 209 23.00 6.30 19.09
C GLN A 209 23.81 5.43 20.07
N ARG A 210 23.83 4.12 19.82
CA ARG A 210 24.80 3.22 20.46
C ARG A 210 25.95 2.98 19.50
N ALA A 211 26.95 3.85 19.63
CA ALA A 211 28.30 3.61 19.18
C ALA A 211 28.85 2.27 19.73
N ARG A 212 29.48 1.50 18.85
CA ARG A 212 30.53 0.45 19.06
C ARG A 212 30.75 -0.16 17.67
N LEU A 213 31.74 0.21 16.84
CA LEU A 213 33.17 0.40 17.12
C LEU A 213 33.74 -0.77 17.94
N ARG A 214 34.14 -1.82 17.22
CA ARG A 214 35.07 -2.96 17.52
C ARG A 214 34.61 -4.11 16.59
N HIS A 215 35.32 -4.63 15.60
CA HIS A 215 36.75 -4.87 15.38
C HIS A 215 37.00 -4.88 13.85
N ARG A 216 38.01 -4.19 13.31
CA ARG A 216 39.43 -4.58 13.29
C ARG A 216 39.59 -5.96 12.63
N ARG A 217 39.87 -6.01 11.32
CA ARG A 217 41.22 -6.08 10.69
C ARG A 217 41.62 -7.55 10.44
N THR A 218 42.31 -7.78 9.33
CA THR A 218 42.95 -9.04 8.85
C THR A 218 41.94 -10.01 8.20
N GLN A 219 42.12 -10.53 6.98
CA GLN A 219 43.28 -10.70 6.12
C GLN A 219 42.83 -10.93 4.66
N GLN A 220 43.45 -10.21 3.74
CA GLN A 220 43.63 -10.55 2.32
C GLN A 220 45.14 -10.79 2.19
N PRO A 221 45.62 -11.95 1.70
CA PRO A 221 46.03 -12.11 0.29
C PRO A 221 45.79 -13.57 -0.21
N GLN A 222 46.01 -14.03 -1.45
CA GLN A 222 46.48 -13.54 -2.75
C GLN A 222 45.98 -14.58 -3.81
N PRO A 223 46.00 -14.27 -5.13
CA PRO A 223 45.68 -15.24 -6.17
C PRO A 223 46.90 -16.11 -6.52
N GLY A 224 46.68 -17.43 -6.63
CA GLY A 224 47.66 -18.39 -7.13
C GLY A 224 47.52 -18.58 -8.64
N ALA A 225 48.69 -18.70 -9.28
CA ALA A 225 48.98 -18.82 -10.70
C ALA A 225 48.30 -20.00 -11.42
#